data_AF-A0A7X5JCS6-F1
#
_entry.id   AF-A0A7X5JCS6-F1
#
_cell.length_a   1.000
_cell.length_b   1.000
_cell.length_c   1.000
_cell.angle_alpha   90.00
_cell.angle_beta   90.00
_cell.angle_gamma   90.00
#
_symmetry.space_group_name_H-M   'P 1'
#
loop_
_entity.id
_entity.type
_entity.pdbx_description
1 polymer ?
#
loop_
_entity_poly.entity_id
_entity_poly.type
_entity_poly.pdbx_seq_one_letter_code
_entity_poly.pdbx_strand_id
1 'polypeptide(L)'
;MKKIQSNLHYFEISKNNPEPHLDAAYFIIQKSPQIKQYIRNIKDIKEILITIKKLKENKEHPNVLEKYFKKLFETFNEFSNCSELGCFVNACDTARDLIEKDFESFKKITELFINNRILDDKAPENWIQAIIDNNASRKKGELGQNKLVRILGKFGYKLVKDWNDFFKHRKCVAVISKDSFSTEKTREKLKIKIDMKNDDKMFDLLIKNKNKIFILEAKHLNVGGGEQDKQTDELIKILELKEINNNISYISFLDGTYSNELISQPLSKRAKRMVKKRARITRYLKNKKSKNYWVNTAGFKQLIIDSR
;
A
#
# COMPACT_ATOMS: atom_id res chain seq x y z
N MET A 1 0.94 -8.83 35.75
CA MET A 1 1.14 -8.22 34.40
C MET A 1 2.39 -8.82 33.80
N LYS A 2 2.35 -9.36 32.57
CA LYS A 2 3.56 -9.82 31.89
C LYS A 2 4.35 -8.61 31.42
N LYS A 3 5.67 -8.59 31.67
CA LYS A 3 6.58 -7.53 31.22
C LYS A 3 6.98 -7.84 29.78
N ILE A 4 7.09 -6.80 28.94
CA ILE A 4 7.66 -6.93 27.59
C ILE A 4 8.98 -7.71 27.66
N GLN A 5 9.07 -8.74 26.82
CA GLN A 5 10.21 -9.66 26.73
C GLN A 5 11.23 -9.18 25.68
N SER A 6 12.26 -9.99 25.43
CA SER A 6 13.23 -9.71 24.39
C SER A 6 12.57 -9.68 23.01
N ASN A 7 13.11 -8.88 22.10
CA ASN A 7 12.69 -8.86 20.70
C ASN A 7 12.79 -10.24 20.01
N LEU A 8 13.78 -11.07 20.39
CA LEU A 8 13.90 -12.47 19.95
C LEU A 8 12.69 -13.33 20.36
N HIS A 9 12.10 -13.08 21.53
CA HIS A 9 10.92 -13.82 21.97
C HIS A 9 9.76 -13.66 20.98
N TYR A 10 9.44 -12.42 20.59
CA TYR A 10 8.36 -12.15 19.63
C TYR A 10 8.67 -12.60 18.20
N PHE A 11 9.96 -12.61 17.84
CA PHE A 11 10.42 -13.19 16.58
C PHE A 11 10.19 -14.70 16.52
N GLU A 12 10.54 -15.44 17.58
CA GLU A 12 10.29 -16.89 17.64
C GLU A 12 8.79 -17.21 17.66
N ILE A 13 7.96 -16.40 18.34
CA ILE A 13 6.50 -16.55 18.23
C ILE A 13 6.04 -16.37 16.79
N SER A 14 6.54 -15.35 16.08
CA SER A 14 6.20 -15.14 14.68
C SER A 14 6.59 -16.34 13.81
N LYS A 15 7.78 -16.89 14.05
CA LYS A 15 8.28 -18.07 13.33
C LYS A 15 7.45 -19.34 13.59
N ASN A 16 7.00 -19.55 14.83
CA ASN A 16 6.24 -20.73 15.22
C ASN A 16 4.74 -20.63 14.91
N ASN A 17 4.28 -19.47 14.46
CA ASN A 17 2.88 -19.20 14.13
C ASN A 17 2.82 -18.53 12.74
N PRO A 18 2.96 -19.32 11.65
CA PRO A 18 2.98 -18.79 10.29
C PRO A 18 1.67 -18.08 9.92
N GLU A 19 1.76 -17.09 9.04
CA GLU A 19 0.60 -16.44 8.44
C GLU A 19 -0.20 -17.46 7.61
N PRO A 20 -1.53 -17.36 7.61
CA PRO A 20 -2.35 -18.22 6.77
C PRO A 20 -2.11 -17.91 5.29
N HIS A 21 -2.31 -18.90 4.42
CA HIS A 21 -2.25 -18.69 2.97
C HIS A 21 -3.33 -17.71 2.49
N LEU A 22 -4.47 -17.74 3.16
CA LEU A 22 -5.66 -16.95 2.88
C LEU A 22 -6.01 -16.14 4.13
N ASP A 23 -5.92 -14.82 4.03
CA ASP A 23 -6.33 -13.92 5.10
C ASP A 23 -7.47 -13.01 4.65
N ALA A 24 -8.64 -13.22 5.26
CA ALA A 24 -9.86 -12.48 5.01
C ALA A 24 -9.73 -10.97 5.27
N ALA A 25 -8.77 -10.53 6.09
CA ALA A 25 -8.49 -9.10 6.29
C ALA A 25 -8.07 -8.38 5.00
N TYR A 26 -7.61 -9.13 4.00
CA TYR A 26 -7.18 -8.60 2.71
C TYR A 26 -8.19 -8.87 1.60
N PHE A 27 -9.33 -9.51 1.85
CA PHE A 27 -10.28 -9.86 0.79
C PHE A 27 -11.16 -8.66 0.40
N ILE A 28 -11.28 -8.42 -0.91
CA ILE A 28 -12.25 -7.49 -1.48
C ILE A 28 -13.20 -8.35 -2.31
N ILE A 29 -14.30 -8.79 -1.68
CA ILE A 29 -15.23 -9.77 -2.28
C ILE A 29 -16.39 -9.05 -2.98
N GLN A 30 -16.83 -7.93 -2.41
CA GLN A 30 -17.98 -7.21 -2.92
C GLN A 30 -17.60 -6.42 -4.17
N LYS A 31 -18.58 -6.32 -5.09
CA LYS A 31 -18.46 -5.44 -6.26
C LYS A 31 -18.20 -4.00 -5.82
N SER A 32 -17.58 -3.24 -6.71
CA SER A 32 -17.38 -1.82 -6.46
C SER A 32 -18.72 -1.13 -6.23
N PRO A 33 -18.91 -0.38 -5.13
CA PRO A 33 -20.13 0.40 -4.92
C PRO A 33 -20.33 1.47 -6.00
N GLN A 34 -19.26 1.82 -6.72
CA GLN A 34 -19.25 2.83 -7.78
C GLN A 34 -19.36 2.22 -9.20
N ILE A 35 -19.70 0.93 -9.33
CA ILE A 35 -19.69 0.23 -10.62
C ILE A 35 -20.57 0.91 -11.68
N LYS A 36 -21.69 1.53 -11.26
CA LYS A 36 -22.59 2.25 -12.17
C LYS A 36 -21.94 3.51 -12.75
N GLN A 37 -21.15 4.23 -11.96
CA GLN A 37 -20.38 5.39 -12.41
C GLN A 37 -19.34 4.97 -13.46
N TYR A 38 -18.61 3.88 -13.20
CA TYR A 38 -17.68 3.30 -14.16
C TYR A 38 -18.37 2.96 -15.50
N ILE A 39 -19.49 2.25 -15.46
CA ILE A 39 -20.22 1.86 -16.68
C ILE A 39 -20.65 3.08 -17.49
N ARG A 40 -21.23 4.10 -16.85
CA ARG A 40 -21.67 5.33 -17.53
C ARG A 40 -20.49 6.03 -18.22
N ASN A 41 -19.43 6.30 -17.46
CA ASN A 41 -18.24 6.98 -17.96
C ASN A 41 -17.58 6.22 -19.13
N ILE A 42 -17.51 4.89 -19.05
CA ILE A 42 -16.94 4.05 -20.12
C ILE A 42 -17.79 4.08 -21.38
N LYS A 43 -19.13 4.09 -21.25
CA LYS A 43 -20.03 4.25 -22.40
C LYS A 43 -19.82 5.60 -23.08
N ASP A 44 -19.72 6.68 -22.32
CA ASP A 44 -19.49 8.02 -22.86
C ASP A 44 -18.16 8.11 -23.61
N ILE A 45 -17.08 7.54 -23.03
CA ILE A 45 -15.77 7.44 -23.70
C ILE A 45 -15.86 6.66 -25.01
N LYS A 46 -16.52 5.49 -24.99
CA LYS A 46 -16.67 4.64 -26.18
C LYS A 46 -17.45 5.33 -27.29
N GLU A 47 -18.55 6.00 -26.94
CA GLU A 47 -19.34 6.77 -27.90
C GLU A 47 -18.48 7.84 -28.58
N ILE A 48 -17.75 8.64 -27.79
CA ILE A 48 -16.89 9.70 -28.33
C ILE A 48 -15.76 9.13 -29.21
N LEU A 49 -15.13 8.02 -28.79
CA LEU A 49 -14.09 7.34 -29.58
C LEU A 49 -14.61 6.85 -30.94
N ILE A 50 -15.79 6.22 -30.96
CA ILE A 50 -16.45 5.77 -32.19
C ILE A 50 -16.77 6.98 -33.08
N THR A 51 -17.26 8.08 -32.50
CA THR A 51 -17.51 9.32 -33.24
C THR A 51 -16.22 9.87 -33.85
N ILE A 52 -15.13 9.99 -33.09
CA ILE A 52 -13.84 10.46 -33.62
C ILE A 52 -13.39 9.57 -34.78
N LYS A 53 -13.47 8.24 -34.63
CA LYS A 53 -13.11 7.30 -35.69
C LYS A 53 -13.91 7.53 -36.97
N LYS A 54 -15.25 7.60 -36.87
CA LYS A 54 -16.13 7.85 -38.03
C LYS A 54 -15.88 9.20 -38.69
N LEU A 55 -15.67 10.26 -37.91
CA LEU A 55 -15.34 11.59 -38.44
C LEU A 55 -14.01 11.56 -39.21
N LYS A 56 -13.00 10.81 -38.72
CA LYS A 56 -11.71 10.63 -39.43
C LYS A 56 -11.90 9.86 -40.74
N GLU A 57 -12.66 8.77 -40.72
CA GLU A 57 -12.99 7.97 -41.91
C GLU A 57 -13.71 8.81 -42.98
N ASN A 58 -14.59 9.70 -42.55
CA ASN A 58 -15.32 10.64 -43.42
C ASN A 58 -14.52 11.87 -43.84
N LYS A 59 -13.25 12.00 -43.41
CA LYS A 59 -12.37 13.16 -43.69
C LYS A 59 -12.99 14.51 -43.28
N GLU A 60 -13.69 14.52 -42.15
CA GLU A 60 -14.32 15.72 -41.61
C GLU A 60 -13.32 16.81 -41.25
N HIS A 61 -13.82 18.05 -41.16
CA HIS A 61 -12.97 19.22 -40.93
C HIS A 61 -12.18 19.09 -39.60
N PRO A 62 -10.88 19.42 -39.56
CA PRO A 62 -10.04 19.27 -38.35
C PRO A 62 -10.62 19.93 -37.10
N ASN A 63 -11.26 21.09 -37.22
CA ASN A 63 -11.92 21.77 -36.09
C ASN A 63 -13.06 20.95 -35.46
N VAL A 64 -13.76 20.13 -36.25
CA VAL A 64 -14.81 19.23 -35.74
C VAL A 64 -14.17 18.10 -34.95
N LEU A 65 -13.10 17.48 -35.48
CA LEU A 65 -12.35 16.44 -34.77
C LEU A 65 -11.78 16.95 -33.44
N GLU A 66 -11.18 18.15 -33.45
CA GLU A 66 -10.61 18.82 -32.28
C GLU A 66 -11.64 18.97 -31.15
N LYS A 67 -12.89 19.34 -31.50
CA LYS A 67 -13.99 19.44 -30.54
C LYS A 67 -14.28 18.11 -29.84
N TYR A 68 -14.26 16.99 -30.56
CA TYR A 68 -14.50 15.68 -29.97
C TYR A 68 -13.31 15.17 -29.16
N PHE A 69 -12.07 15.48 -29.55
CA PHE A 69 -10.90 15.21 -28.71
C PHE A 69 -10.99 15.96 -27.37
N LYS A 70 -11.38 17.24 -27.38
CA LYS A 70 -11.59 18.02 -26.15
C LYS A 70 -12.70 17.44 -25.28
N LYS A 71 -13.84 17.09 -25.89
CA LYS A 71 -14.93 16.41 -25.17
C LYS A 71 -14.46 15.10 -24.52
N LEU A 72 -13.67 14.30 -25.25
CA LEU A 72 -13.11 13.06 -24.71
C LEU A 72 -12.16 13.32 -23.53
N PHE A 73 -11.28 14.31 -23.67
CA PHE A 73 -10.35 14.73 -22.64
C PHE A 73 -11.07 15.17 -21.36
N GLU A 74 -12.13 15.98 -21.47
CA GLU A 74 -12.96 16.42 -20.34
C GLU A 74 -13.73 15.26 -19.68
N THR A 75 -14.09 14.24 -20.46
CA THR A 75 -14.75 13.03 -19.95
C THR A 75 -13.74 12.11 -19.24
N PHE A 76 -12.45 12.26 -19.49
CA PHE A 76 -11.41 11.38 -18.97
C PHE A 76 -11.07 11.71 -17.50
N ASN A 77 -11.58 10.89 -16.57
CA ASN A 77 -11.52 11.12 -15.12
C ASN A 77 -11.17 9.84 -14.33
N GLU A 78 -11.39 9.85 -13.01
CA GLU A 78 -11.08 8.71 -12.12
C GLU A 78 -11.81 7.41 -12.48
N PHE A 79 -12.99 7.50 -13.11
CA PHE A 79 -13.76 6.36 -13.60
C PHE A 79 -13.25 5.84 -14.96
N SER A 80 -12.32 6.53 -15.60
CA SER A 80 -11.75 6.14 -16.90
C SER A 80 -10.65 5.11 -16.77
N ASN A 81 -10.08 4.91 -15.58
CA ASN A 81 -8.99 3.96 -15.35
C ASN A 81 -9.35 2.49 -15.62
N CYS A 82 -10.65 2.17 -15.70
CA CYS A 82 -11.17 0.86 -16.06
C CYS A 82 -11.73 0.79 -17.49
N SER A 83 -11.59 1.87 -18.28
CA SER A 83 -11.86 1.85 -19.72
C SER A 83 -10.69 1.23 -20.48
N GLU A 84 -10.94 0.70 -21.67
CA GLU A 84 -9.90 0.15 -22.55
C GLU A 84 -8.87 1.22 -22.94
N LEU A 85 -9.31 2.46 -23.19
CA LEU A 85 -8.42 3.59 -23.43
C LEU A 85 -7.56 3.89 -22.20
N GLY A 86 -8.15 3.92 -21.00
CA GLY A 86 -7.44 4.14 -19.75
C GLY A 86 -6.43 3.04 -19.43
N CYS A 87 -6.74 1.78 -19.77
CA CYS A 87 -5.77 0.70 -19.71
C CYS A 87 -4.65 0.87 -20.75
N PHE A 88 -4.98 1.32 -21.96
CA PHE A 88 -4.01 1.53 -23.03
C PHE A 88 -3.02 2.67 -22.75
N VAL A 89 -3.44 3.71 -22.03
CA VAL A 89 -2.53 4.75 -21.51
C VAL A 89 -1.34 4.12 -20.77
N ASN A 90 -1.57 3.11 -19.94
CA ASN A 90 -0.48 2.41 -19.24
C ASN A 90 0.42 1.59 -20.19
N ALA A 91 -0.12 1.12 -21.32
CA ALA A 91 0.66 0.42 -22.34
C ALA A 91 1.54 1.37 -23.17
N CYS A 92 1.28 2.68 -23.10
CA CYS A 92 2.08 3.73 -23.75
C CYS A 92 3.19 4.30 -22.84
N ASP A 93 3.61 3.55 -21.82
CA ASP A 93 4.65 3.95 -20.84
C ASP A 93 4.36 5.31 -20.17
N THR A 94 3.10 5.56 -19.86
CA THR A 94 2.68 6.78 -19.16
C THR A 94 1.57 6.49 -18.17
N ALA A 95 1.25 7.46 -17.33
CA ALA A 95 0.23 7.37 -16.31
C ALA A 95 -0.93 8.32 -16.62
N ARG A 96 -2.13 7.90 -16.25
CA ARG A 96 -3.36 8.69 -16.35
C ARG A 96 -3.18 10.12 -15.79
N ASP A 97 -2.58 10.25 -14.61
CA ASP A 97 -2.42 11.54 -13.92
C ASP A 97 -1.52 12.54 -14.66
N LEU A 98 -0.65 12.05 -15.55
CA LEU A 98 0.17 12.89 -16.43
C LEU A 98 -0.63 13.28 -17.67
N ILE A 99 -1.30 12.29 -18.26
CA ILE A 99 -2.06 12.46 -19.49
C ILE A 99 -3.32 13.33 -19.29
N GLU A 100 -3.96 13.31 -18.12
CA GLU A 100 -5.10 14.18 -17.78
C GLU A 100 -4.76 15.68 -17.72
N LYS A 101 -3.47 16.04 -17.79
CA LYS A 101 -3.00 17.43 -17.74
C LYS A 101 -2.41 17.89 -19.07
N ASP A 102 -2.23 16.98 -20.02
CA ASP A 102 -1.58 17.24 -21.29
C ASP A 102 -2.49 16.79 -22.43
N PHE A 103 -3.24 17.75 -22.95
CA PHE A 103 -4.19 17.52 -24.04
C PHE A 103 -3.53 17.00 -25.32
N GLU A 104 -2.32 17.46 -25.66
CA GLU A 104 -1.64 17.05 -26.90
C GLU A 104 -1.15 15.60 -26.80
N SER A 105 -0.56 15.23 -25.65
CA SER A 105 -0.20 13.83 -25.40
C SER A 105 -1.43 12.92 -25.33
N PHE A 106 -2.53 13.37 -24.71
CA PHE A 106 -3.80 12.63 -24.69
C PHE A 106 -4.34 12.38 -26.10
N LYS A 107 -4.36 13.41 -26.93
CA LYS A 107 -4.81 13.33 -28.33
C LYS A 107 -3.98 12.31 -29.10
N LYS A 108 -2.64 12.37 -29.00
CA LYS A 108 -1.74 11.41 -29.65
C LYS A 108 -1.99 9.96 -29.21
N ILE A 109 -2.16 9.71 -27.92
CA ILE A 109 -2.46 8.37 -27.39
C ILE A 109 -3.83 7.88 -27.87
N THR A 110 -4.83 8.77 -27.89
CA THR A 110 -6.17 8.46 -28.40
C THR A 110 -6.11 8.06 -29.86
N GLU A 111 -5.32 8.76 -30.69
CA GLU A 111 -5.13 8.38 -32.08
C GLU A 111 -4.46 7.02 -32.23
N LEU A 112 -3.42 6.74 -31.44
CA LEU A 112 -2.80 5.42 -31.41
C LEU A 112 -3.79 4.34 -31.01
N PHE A 113 -4.65 4.60 -30.03
CA PHE A 113 -5.69 3.68 -29.60
C PHE A 113 -6.67 3.37 -30.73
N ILE A 114 -7.24 4.41 -31.36
CA ILE A 114 -8.20 4.28 -32.47
C ILE A 114 -7.60 3.48 -33.63
N ASN A 115 -6.34 3.71 -33.96
CA ASN A 115 -5.67 3.05 -35.09
C ASN A 115 -5.30 1.59 -34.81
N ASN A 116 -5.13 1.20 -33.55
CA ASN A 116 -4.56 -0.10 -33.19
C ASN A 116 -5.50 -1.00 -32.37
N ARG A 117 -6.74 -0.55 -32.10
CA ARG A 117 -7.70 -1.28 -31.27
C ARG A 117 -9.06 -1.34 -31.93
N ILE A 118 -9.81 -2.39 -31.59
CA ILE A 118 -11.21 -2.53 -31.98
C ILE A 118 -12.03 -1.61 -31.08
N LEU A 119 -12.95 -0.86 -31.68
CA LEU A 119 -13.92 -0.03 -30.97
C LEU A 119 -15.29 -0.67 -31.08
N ASP A 120 -15.96 -0.84 -29.94
CA ASP A 120 -17.35 -1.26 -29.83
C ASP A 120 -18.06 -0.42 -28.75
N ASP A 121 -19.38 -0.58 -28.65
CA ASP A 121 -20.26 0.13 -27.71
C ASP A 121 -20.55 -0.65 -26.42
N LYS A 122 -19.94 -1.84 -26.25
CA LYS A 122 -20.25 -2.75 -25.14
C LYS A 122 -19.51 -2.29 -23.89
N ALA A 123 -20.21 -2.11 -22.78
CA ALA A 123 -19.57 -1.89 -21.48
C ALA A 123 -20.07 -2.91 -20.44
N PRO A 124 -19.67 -4.20 -20.55
CA PRO A 124 -20.14 -5.24 -19.65
C PRO A 124 -19.63 -5.01 -18.23
N GLU A 125 -20.53 -5.05 -17.25
CA GLU A 125 -20.21 -4.83 -15.84
C GLU A 125 -19.10 -5.77 -15.33
N ASN A 126 -19.14 -7.03 -15.75
CA ASN A 126 -18.16 -8.04 -15.34
C ASN A 126 -16.74 -7.76 -15.87
N TRP A 127 -16.60 -7.14 -17.04
CA TRP A 127 -15.28 -6.76 -17.57
C TRP A 127 -14.68 -5.61 -16.76
N ILE A 128 -15.51 -4.64 -16.43
CA ILE A 128 -15.12 -3.48 -15.61
C ILE A 128 -14.73 -3.97 -14.21
N GLN A 129 -15.54 -4.83 -13.58
CA GLN A 129 -15.24 -5.39 -12.27
C GLN A 129 -13.94 -6.20 -12.28
N ALA A 130 -13.67 -6.98 -13.33
CA ALA A 130 -12.41 -7.72 -13.45
C ALA A 130 -11.18 -6.80 -13.47
N ILE A 131 -11.26 -5.63 -14.12
CA ILE A 131 -10.18 -4.63 -14.11
C ILE A 131 -10.04 -4.01 -12.71
N ILE A 132 -11.15 -3.71 -12.04
CA ILE A 132 -11.15 -3.21 -10.65
C ILE A 132 -10.48 -4.23 -9.72
N ASP A 133 -10.80 -5.51 -9.86
CA ASP A 133 -10.25 -6.60 -9.06
C ASP A 133 -8.75 -6.79 -9.32
N ASN A 134 -8.31 -6.67 -10.57
CA ASN A 134 -6.87 -6.68 -10.90
C ASN A 134 -6.12 -5.52 -10.21
N ASN A 135 -6.76 -4.35 -10.11
CA ASN A 135 -6.21 -3.18 -9.43
C ASN A 135 -6.31 -3.24 -7.90
N ALA A 136 -7.02 -4.23 -7.32
CA ALA A 136 -7.23 -4.36 -5.88
C ALA A 136 -5.93 -4.55 -5.08
N SER A 137 -4.86 -5.01 -5.72
CA SER A 137 -3.53 -5.13 -5.12
C SER A 137 -3.02 -3.81 -4.51
N ARG A 138 -3.35 -2.67 -5.14
CA ARG A 138 -2.96 -1.33 -4.68
C ARG A 138 -3.60 -0.96 -3.33
N LYS A 139 -4.75 -1.54 -3.00
CA LYS A 139 -5.47 -1.31 -1.73
C LYS A 139 -4.93 -2.14 -0.56
N LYS A 140 -4.02 -3.09 -0.80
CA LYS A 140 -3.53 -4.03 0.24
C LYS A 140 -2.74 -3.32 1.34
N GLY A 141 -2.07 -2.21 1.04
CA GLY A 141 -1.40 -1.38 2.06
C GLY A 141 -2.39 -0.86 3.10
N GLU A 142 -3.44 -0.18 2.66
CA GLU A 142 -4.51 0.33 3.51
C GLU A 142 -5.22 -0.79 4.28
N LEU A 143 -5.51 -1.92 3.62
CA LEU A 143 -6.12 -3.09 4.27
C LEU A 143 -5.23 -3.65 5.39
N GLY A 144 -3.90 -3.66 5.20
CA GLY A 144 -2.94 -4.07 6.23
C GLY A 144 -2.93 -3.12 7.44
N GLN A 145 -2.99 -1.81 7.20
CA GLN A 145 -3.12 -0.82 8.28
C GLN A 145 -4.43 -1.03 9.06
N ASN A 146 -5.55 -1.22 8.35
CA ASN A 146 -6.86 -1.48 8.95
C ASN A 146 -6.88 -2.78 9.76
N LYS A 147 -6.21 -3.85 9.29
CA LYS A 147 -6.02 -5.10 10.03
C LYS A 147 -5.34 -4.83 11.38
N LEU A 148 -4.24 -4.10 11.39
CA LEU A 148 -3.47 -3.78 12.59
C LEU A 148 -4.25 -2.89 13.57
N VAL A 149 -4.92 -1.85 13.08
CA VAL A 149 -5.79 -1.00 13.90
C VAL A 149 -6.91 -1.82 14.54
N ARG A 150 -7.54 -2.73 13.79
CA ARG A 150 -8.57 -3.64 14.33
C ARG A 150 -8.02 -4.56 15.41
N ILE A 151 -6.81 -5.11 15.21
CA ILE A 151 -6.13 -5.92 16.24
C ILE A 151 -5.92 -5.09 17.51
N LEU A 152 -5.35 -3.89 17.38
CA LEU A 152 -5.12 -2.97 18.50
C LEU A 152 -6.42 -2.58 19.22
N GLY A 153 -7.50 -2.33 18.47
CA GLY A 153 -8.83 -2.06 19.02
C GLY A 153 -9.34 -3.17 19.93
N LYS A 154 -9.16 -4.44 19.53
CA LYS A 154 -9.49 -5.62 20.39
C LYS A 154 -8.67 -5.65 21.68
N PHE A 155 -7.50 -5.03 21.70
CA PHE A 155 -6.66 -4.89 22.89
C PHE A 155 -6.90 -3.58 23.65
N GLY A 156 -7.91 -2.79 23.31
CA GLY A 156 -8.32 -1.58 24.02
C GLY A 156 -7.56 -0.31 23.63
N TYR A 157 -6.92 -0.28 22.45
CA TYR A 157 -6.35 0.95 21.91
C TYR A 157 -7.43 1.77 21.21
N LYS A 158 -7.50 3.07 21.54
CA LYS A 158 -8.38 4.00 20.84
C LYS A 158 -7.71 4.55 19.58
N LEU A 159 -8.39 4.52 18.44
CA LEU A 159 -7.94 5.24 17.25
C LEU A 159 -8.09 6.75 17.47
N VAL A 160 -7.02 7.51 17.26
CA VAL A 160 -6.98 8.98 17.40
C VAL A 160 -6.62 9.64 16.07
N LYS A 161 -7.11 10.86 15.85
CA LYS A 161 -6.96 11.60 14.58
C LYS A 161 -6.02 12.81 14.66
N ASP A 162 -5.65 13.23 15.87
CA ASP A 162 -4.77 14.38 16.09
C ASP A 162 -3.84 14.20 17.30
N TRP A 163 -2.82 15.05 17.37
CA TRP A 163 -1.80 15.02 18.41
C TRP A 163 -2.36 15.30 19.81
N ASN A 164 -3.38 16.14 19.95
CA ASN A 164 -3.97 16.45 21.26
C ASN A 164 -4.59 15.20 21.86
N ASP A 165 -5.37 14.47 21.07
CA ASP A 165 -5.94 13.19 21.46
C ASP A 165 -4.85 12.13 21.70
N PHE A 166 -3.80 12.10 20.88
CA PHE A 166 -2.68 11.18 21.07
C PHE A 166 -1.97 11.40 22.42
N PHE A 167 -1.77 12.66 22.83
CA PHE A 167 -1.14 12.96 24.12
C PHE A 167 -2.10 12.75 25.30
N LYS A 168 -3.40 13.05 25.13
CA LYS A 168 -4.45 12.85 26.15
C LYS A 168 -4.66 11.38 26.51
N HIS A 169 -4.71 10.49 25.51
CA HIS A 169 -5.01 9.08 25.77
C HIS A 169 -3.77 8.32 26.21
N ARG A 170 -3.90 7.47 27.24
CA ARG A 170 -2.82 6.57 27.67
C ARG A 170 -2.62 5.42 26.70
N LYS A 171 -3.65 4.99 25.97
CA LYS A 171 -3.61 3.81 25.11
C LYS A 171 -4.32 4.09 23.79
N CYS A 172 -3.55 4.39 22.75
CA CYS A 172 -4.10 4.82 21.46
C CYS A 172 -3.24 4.41 20.29
N VAL A 173 -3.85 4.42 19.10
CA VAL A 173 -3.19 4.23 17.82
C VAL A 173 -3.54 5.39 16.90
N ALA A 174 -2.57 5.87 16.14
CA ALA A 174 -2.78 6.83 15.07
C ALA A 174 -2.27 6.25 13.75
N VAL A 175 -3.00 6.52 12.67
CA VAL A 175 -2.53 6.25 11.30
C VAL A 175 -1.70 7.45 10.85
N ILE A 176 -0.49 7.19 10.40
CA ILE A 176 0.38 8.22 9.84
C ILE A 176 -0.04 8.45 8.39
N SER A 177 -0.34 9.71 8.06
CA SER A 177 -0.67 10.15 6.71
C SER A 177 -0.11 11.55 6.47
N LYS A 178 -0.16 12.03 5.23
CA LYS A 178 0.28 13.39 4.91
C LYS A 178 -0.55 14.45 5.67
N ASP A 179 -1.85 14.20 5.82
CA ASP A 179 -2.79 15.14 6.44
C ASP A 179 -2.80 15.05 7.97
N SER A 180 -2.55 13.85 8.52
CA SER A 180 -2.58 13.58 9.95
C SER A 180 -1.33 12.83 10.41
N PHE A 181 -0.64 13.35 11.43
CA PHE A 181 0.61 12.76 11.94
C PHE A 181 1.72 12.64 10.88
N SER A 182 1.87 13.66 10.03
CA SER A 182 2.94 13.69 9.02
C SER A 182 4.31 13.36 9.60
N THR A 183 5.22 12.83 8.77
CA THR A 183 6.57 12.41 9.21
C THR A 183 7.31 13.55 9.90
N GLU A 184 7.25 14.77 9.35
CA GLU A 184 7.87 15.96 9.93
C GLU A 184 7.32 16.27 11.33
N LYS A 185 5.99 16.35 11.48
CA LYS A 185 5.34 16.58 12.79
C LYS A 185 5.64 15.45 13.76
N THR A 186 5.71 14.21 13.29
CA THR A 186 6.08 13.06 14.11
C THR A 186 7.52 13.17 14.62
N ARG A 187 8.46 13.56 13.74
CA ARG A 187 9.86 13.84 14.10
C ARG A 187 9.96 14.92 15.17
N GLU A 188 9.28 16.04 14.96
CA GLU A 188 9.25 17.18 15.88
C GLU A 188 8.63 16.79 17.24
N LYS A 189 7.39 16.28 17.24
CA LYS A 189 6.62 16.03 18.47
C LYS A 189 7.18 14.89 19.31
N LEU A 190 7.74 13.86 18.68
CA LEU A 190 8.35 12.72 19.39
C LEU A 190 9.86 12.87 19.61
N LYS A 191 10.48 13.91 19.05
CA LYS A 191 11.92 14.18 19.09
C LYS A 191 12.75 12.98 18.61
N ILE A 192 12.32 12.36 17.51
CA ILE A 192 12.99 11.18 16.93
C ILE A 192 14.01 11.60 15.86
N LYS A 193 15.15 10.92 15.84
CA LYS A 193 16.23 11.13 14.88
C LYS A 193 16.18 10.03 13.82
N ILE A 194 15.25 10.15 12.88
CA ILE A 194 15.21 9.25 11.72
C ILE A 194 16.20 9.79 10.68
N ASP A 195 17.43 9.29 10.71
CA ASP A 195 18.42 9.50 9.64
C ASP A 195 18.22 8.45 8.55
N MET A 196 17.10 8.53 7.84
CA MET A 196 16.88 7.77 6.62
C MET A 196 17.13 8.74 5.46
N LYS A 197 18.17 8.49 4.66
CA LYS A 197 18.56 9.24 3.45
C LYS A 197 17.43 9.50 2.43
N ASN A 198 16.24 8.94 2.64
CA ASN A 198 15.02 9.21 1.87
C ASN A 198 14.01 9.90 2.79
N ASP A 199 13.95 11.22 2.72
CA ASP A 199 13.18 12.07 3.64
C ASP A 199 11.65 11.87 3.61
N ASP A 200 11.13 11.16 2.60
CA ASP A 200 9.69 10.98 2.41
C ASP A 200 9.10 9.71 3.01
N LYS A 201 9.90 8.82 3.62
CA LYS A 201 9.36 7.54 4.05
C LYS A 201 8.50 7.68 5.31
N MET A 202 7.18 7.63 5.12
CA MET A 202 6.20 7.59 6.20
C MET A 202 6.09 6.17 6.75
N PHE A 203 6.22 6.03 8.07
CA PHE A 203 5.77 4.82 8.76
C PHE A 203 4.24 4.71 8.65
N ASP A 204 3.69 3.55 8.95
CA ASP A 204 2.25 3.32 8.84
C ASP A 204 1.48 3.74 10.10
N LEU A 205 1.98 3.38 11.30
CA LEU A 205 1.25 3.60 12.56
C LEU A 205 2.12 4.14 13.70
N LEU A 206 1.51 4.98 14.55
CA LEU A 206 1.98 5.28 15.90
C LEU A 206 1.12 4.56 16.93
N ILE A 207 1.73 3.81 17.84
CA ILE A 207 1.02 3.04 18.87
C ILE A 207 1.54 3.46 20.23
N LYS A 208 0.68 4.08 21.04
CA LYS A 208 1.03 4.53 22.40
C LYS A 208 0.41 3.64 23.45
N ASN A 209 1.22 3.23 24.42
CA ASN A 209 0.77 2.58 25.64
C ASN A 209 1.52 3.14 26.84
N LYS A 210 0.81 3.94 27.64
CA LYS A 210 1.32 4.80 28.71
C LYS A 210 2.42 5.71 28.13
N ASN A 211 3.66 5.51 28.57
CA ASN A 211 4.82 6.28 28.12
C ASN A 211 5.53 5.63 26.94
N LYS A 212 5.23 4.37 26.61
CA LYS A 212 5.85 3.64 25.50
C LYS A 212 5.17 3.99 24.19
N ILE A 213 5.98 4.21 23.16
CA ILE A 213 5.52 4.50 21.81
C ILE A 213 6.19 3.52 20.86
N PHE A 214 5.39 2.82 20.06
CA PHE A 214 5.88 2.03 18.94
C PHE A 214 5.60 2.78 17.64
N ILE A 215 6.61 2.83 16.78
CA ILE A 215 6.49 3.34 15.42
C ILE A 215 6.56 2.13 14.49
N LEU A 216 5.52 1.88 13.72
CA LEU A 216 5.34 0.65 12.97
C LEU A 216 5.33 0.91 11.47
N GLU A 217 6.12 0.13 10.74
CA GLU A 217 6.01 -0.06 9.29
C GLU A 217 5.48 -1.46 9.01
N ALA A 218 4.46 -1.55 8.17
CA ALA A 218 3.79 -2.76 7.74
C ALA A 218 4.02 -3.03 6.26
N LYS A 219 4.29 -4.29 5.91
CA LYS A 219 4.20 -4.79 4.54
C LYS A 219 3.40 -6.09 4.52
N HIS A 220 2.66 -6.30 3.44
CA HIS A 220 1.95 -7.54 3.16
C HIS A 220 2.49 -8.16 1.88
N LEU A 221 3.12 -9.32 1.97
CA LEU A 221 3.79 -9.98 0.85
C LEU A 221 3.40 -11.46 0.76
N ASN A 222 2.87 -11.87 -0.39
CA ASN A 222 2.51 -13.27 -0.65
C ASN A 222 3.52 -14.01 -1.54
N VAL A 223 4.24 -13.30 -2.40
CA VAL A 223 5.22 -13.87 -3.35
C VAL A 223 6.53 -13.08 -3.30
N GLY A 224 7.64 -13.75 -3.63
CA GLY A 224 8.95 -13.10 -3.80
C GLY A 224 9.10 -12.38 -5.15
N GLY A 225 10.13 -11.54 -5.26
CA GLY A 225 10.48 -10.79 -6.48
C GLY A 225 11.35 -9.58 -6.16
N GLY A 226 11.82 -8.86 -7.20
CA GLY A 226 12.78 -7.77 -7.05
C GLY A 226 12.25 -6.56 -6.26
N GLU A 227 10.97 -6.22 -6.42
CA GLU A 227 10.35 -5.12 -5.68
C GLU A 227 10.08 -5.50 -4.22
N GLN A 228 9.68 -6.73 -3.98
CA GLN A 228 9.49 -7.30 -2.64
C GLN A 228 10.82 -7.37 -1.87
N ASP A 229 11.93 -7.57 -2.59
CA ASP A 229 13.23 -7.56 -1.95
C ASP A 229 13.57 -6.19 -1.34
N LYS A 230 13.30 -5.10 -2.08
CA LYS A 230 13.50 -3.74 -1.59
C LYS A 230 12.64 -3.47 -0.35
N GLN A 231 11.36 -3.83 -0.40
CA GLN A 231 10.44 -3.65 0.74
C GLN A 231 10.90 -4.40 1.99
N THR A 232 11.43 -5.62 1.82
CA THR A 232 12.00 -6.37 2.93
C THR A 232 13.28 -5.73 3.47
N ASP A 233 14.17 -5.25 2.59
CA ASP A 233 15.38 -4.55 3.00
C ASP A 233 15.09 -3.24 3.73
N GLU A 234 14.01 -2.56 3.36
CA GLU A 234 13.50 -1.40 4.10
C GLU A 234 13.04 -1.78 5.51
N LEU A 235 12.26 -2.85 5.66
CA LEU A 235 11.86 -3.35 6.99
C LEU A 235 13.08 -3.74 7.83
N ILE A 236 14.13 -4.30 7.24
CA ILE A 236 15.36 -4.65 7.96
C ILE A 236 16.10 -3.38 8.43
N LYS A 237 16.17 -2.34 7.58
CA LYS A 237 16.80 -1.05 7.93
C LYS A 237 16.14 -0.39 9.15
N ILE A 238 14.82 -0.54 9.31
CA ILE A 238 14.10 -0.01 10.48
C ILE A 238 14.60 -0.63 11.79
N LEU A 239 15.05 -1.90 11.78
CA LEU A 239 15.61 -2.54 12.97
C LEU A 239 16.94 -1.90 13.43
N GLU A 240 17.62 -1.18 12.53
CA GLU A 240 18.91 -0.51 12.77
C GLU A 240 18.74 0.83 13.50
N LEU A 241 17.54 1.42 13.45
CA LEU A 241 17.24 2.73 14.01
C LEU A 241 17.42 2.75 15.52
N LYS A 242 17.94 3.87 16.03
CA LYS A 242 18.20 4.07 17.45
C LYS A 242 17.69 5.45 17.85
N GLU A 243 16.88 5.48 18.90
CA GLU A 243 16.41 6.73 19.50
C GLU A 243 17.10 7.00 20.82
N ILE A 244 17.28 8.29 21.10
CA ILE A 244 17.69 8.78 22.42
C ILE A 244 16.61 8.43 23.45
N ASN A 245 15.34 8.53 23.06
CA ASN A 245 14.21 8.19 23.90
C ASN A 245 14.01 6.67 23.99
N ASN A 246 14.41 6.09 25.12
CA ASN A 246 14.28 4.67 25.43
C ASN A 246 12.85 4.12 25.50
N ASN A 247 11.83 4.99 25.46
CA ASN A 247 10.43 4.63 25.40
C ASN A 247 9.90 4.51 23.96
N ILE A 248 10.68 4.90 22.96
CA ILE A 248 10.35 4.77 21.55
C ILE A 248 11.01 3.50 21.01
N SER A 249 10.26 2.72 20.23
CA SER A 249 10.76 1.49 19.63
C SER A 249 10.12 1.30 18.26
N TYR A 250 10.86 0.68 17.34
CA TYR A 250 10.36 0.44 15.99
C TYR A 250 9.82 -0.98 15.84
N ILE A 251 8.75 -1.14 15.06
CA ILE A 251 8.19 -2.43 14.69
C ILE A 251 8.25 -2.57 13.16
N SER A 252 9.01 -3.55 12.72
CA SER A 252 9.00 -4.05 11.34
C SER A 252 7.97 -5.18 11.27
N PHE A 253 6.79 -4.89 10.72
CA PHE A 253 5.70 -5.83 10.57
C PHE A 253 5.68 -6.41 9.16
N LEU A 254 5.83 -7.73 9.05
CA LEU A 254 5.73 -8.44 7.78
C LEU A 254 4.63 -9.51 7.83
N ASP A 255 3.62 -9.28 7.01
CA ASP A 255 2.45 -10.13 6.81
C ASP A 255 2.53 -10.92 5.49
N GLY A 256 1.62 -11.88 5.34
CA GLY A 256 1.49 -12.73 4.17
C GLY A 256 2.47 -13.90 4.14
N THR A 257 2.28 -14.79 3.15
CA THR A 257 3.01 -16.07 3.06
C THR A 257 4.50 -15.90 2.85
N TYR A 258 4.96 -14.77 2.31
CA TYR A 258 6.39 -14.47 2.19
C TYR A 258 7.06 -14.32 3.55
N SER A 259 6.33 -13.84 4.57
CA SER A 259 6.83 -13.80 5.95
C SER A 259 7.26 -15.19 6.41
N ASN A 260 6.43 -16.20 6.13
CA ASN A 260 6.69 -17.60 6.47
C ASN A 260 7.96 -18.10 5.79
N GLU A 261 8.12 -17.85 4.49
CA GLU A 261 9.34 -18.22 3.76
C GLU A 261 10.59 -17.53 4.33
N LEU A 262 10.49 -16.25 4.68
CA LEU A 262 11.59 -15.45 5.19
C LEU A 262 12.08 -15.93 6.56
N ILE A 263 11.20 -16.42 7.43
CA ILE A 263 11.55 -16.79 8.81
C ILE A 263 11.58 -18.30 9.09
N SER A 264 11.01 -19.16 8.23
CA SER A 264 10.94 -20.64 8.40
C SER A 264 12.26 -21.40 8.13
N GLN A 265 12.50 -22.50 8.84
CA GLN A 265 13.60 -23.45 8.56
C GLN A 265 13.02 -24.81 8.14
N PRO A 266 13.75 -25.65 7.36
CA PRO A 266 15.01 -25.38 6.67
C PRO A 266 14.79 -24.71 5.31
N LEU A 267 15.82 -24.05 4.79
CA LEU A 267 15.76 -23.46 3.46
C LEU A 267 15.79 -24.57 2.41
N SER A 268 14.83 -24.57 1.48
CA SER A 268 15.09 -25.18 0.17
C SER A 268 16.32 -24.46 -0.43
N LYS A 269 17.13 -25.14 -1.24
CA LYS A 269 18.41 -24.63 -1.83
C LYS A 269 18.27 -23.31 -2.65
N ARG A 270 17.12 -22.64 -2.65
CA ARG A 270 16.68 -21.66 -3.62
C ARG A 270 16.99 -20.17 -3.35
N ALA A 271 17.68 -19.74 -2.29
CA ALA A 271 18.23 -18.36 -2.31
C ALA A 271 19.26 -18.03 -1.23
N LYS A 272 20.54 -17.86 -1.62
CA LYS A 272 21.59 -17.17 -0.81
C LYS A 272 21.11 -15.82 -0.27
N ARG A 273 20.19 -15.13 -0.97
CA ARG A 273 19.62 -13.83 -0.58
C ARG A 273 18.75 -13.92 0.68
N MET A 274 17.89 -14.94 0.79
CA MET A 274 17.02 -15.13 1.97
C MET A 274 17.84 -15.44 3.23
N VAL A 275 18.90 -16.25 3.08
CA VAL A 275 19.89 -16.51 4.14
C VAL A 275 20.47 -15.20 4.66
N LYS A 276 20.95 -14.33 3.75
CA LYS A 276 21.55 -13.04 4.11
C LYS A 276 20.57 -12.14 4.85
N LYS A 277 19.31 -12.06 4.37
CA LYS A 277 18.26 -11.24 5.02
C LYS A 277 17.94 -11.75 6.42
N ARG A 278 17.72 -13.05 6.59
CA ARG A 278 17.48 -13.66 7.90
C ARG A 278 18.65 -13.44 8.84
N ALA A 279 19.88 -13.66 8.38
CA ALA A 279 21.08 -13.41 9.18
C ALA A 279 21.16 -11.94 9.64
N ARG A 280 20.82 -10.98 8.78
CA ARG A 280 20.72 -9.56 9.17
C ARG A 280 19.65 -9.32 10.23
N ILE A 281 18.43 -9.85 10.04
CA ILE A 281 17.34 -9.75 11.02
C ILE A 281 17.79 -10.31 12.37
N THR A 282 18.26 -11.56 12.40
CA THR A 282 18.73 -12.22 13.62
C THR A 282 19.86 -11.44 14.29
N ARG A 283 20.81 -10.89 13.52
CA ARG A 283 21.90 -10.08 14.05
C ARG A 283 21.39 -8.82 14.76
N TYR A 284 20.44 -8.10 14.17
CA TYR A 284 19.87 -6.91 14.79
C TYR A 284 19.02 -7.24 16.01
N LEU A 285 18.25 -8.34 15.97
CA LEU A 285 17.46 -8.77 17.11
C LEU A 285 18.33 -9.28 18.27
N LYS A 286 19.46 -9.94 18.00
CA LYS A 286 20.42 -10.36 19.03
C LYS A 286 21.13 -9.20 19.73
N ASN A 287 21.09 -8.00 19.17
CA ASN A 287 21.67 -6.82 19.81
C ASN A 287 20.82 -6.42 21.02
N LYS A 288 21.29 -6.72 22.22
CA LYS A 288 20.63 -6.40 23.50
C LYS A 288 20.34 -4.91 23.71
N LYS A 289 21.03 -4.01 22.98
CA LYS A 289 20.77 -2.56 23.02
C LYS A 289 19.62 -2.13 22.12
N SER A 290 19.23 -2.96 21.14
CA SER A 290 18.09 -2.68 20.26
C SER A 290 16.80 -3.13 20.92
N LYS A 291 15.81 -2.24 20.96
CA LYS A 291 14.44 -2.53 21.40
C LYS A 291 13.47 -2.57 20.22
N ASN A 292 13.98 -2.80 19.01
CA ASN A 292 13.16 -2.89 17.81
C ASN A 292 12.71 -4.34 17.58
N TYR A 293 11.57 -4.49 16.93
CA TYR A 293 10.87 -5.77 16.79
C TYR A 293 10.68 -6.11 15.32
N TRP A 294 10.90 -7.39 14.99
CA TRP A 294 10.45 -7.98 13.74
C TRP A 294 9.34 -8.98 14.07
N VAL A 295 8.14 -8.74 13.55
CA VAL A 295 6.97 -9.56 13.89
C VAL A 295 6.05 -9.79 12.70
N ASN A 296 5.34 -10.92 12.72
CA ASN A 296 4.13 -11.14 11.93
C ASN A 296 2.89 -10.87 12.83
N THR A 297 1.70 -11.24 12.38
CA THR A 297 0.43 -11.10 13.11
C THR A 297 0.47 -11.71 14.50
N ALA A 298 1.02 -12.92 14.64
CA ALA A 298 1.07 -13.63 15.92
C ALA A 298 2.05 -12.96 16.89
N GLY A 299 3.27 -12.66 16.43
CA GLY A 299 4.27 -11.95 17.24
C GLY A 299 3.79 -10.56 17.65
N PHE A 300 3.12 -9.84 16.75
CA PHE A 300 2.55 -8.52 17.03
C PHE A 300 1.47 -8.59 18.10
N LYS A 301 0.51 -9.52 18.00
CA LYS A 301 -0.51 -9.74 19.04
C LYS A 301 0.12 -10.00 20.40
N GLN A 302 1.13 -10.87 20.48
CA GLN A 302 1.80 -11.16 21.75
C GLN A 302 2.55 -9.94 22.30
N LEU A 303 3.26 -9.19 21.46
CA LEU A 303 3.94 -7.95 21.86
C LEU A 303 2.95 -6.96 22.48
N ILE A 304 1.79 -6.78 21.85
CA ILE A 304 0.75 -5.89 22.34
C ILE A 304 0.16 -6.39 23.67
N ILE A 305 -0.05 -7.70 23.84
CA ILE A 305 -0.52 -8.30 25.11
C ILE A 305 0.47 -8.02 26.24
N ASP A 306 1.75 -8.27 26.03
CA ASP A 306 2.81 -8.09 27.04
C ASP A 306 3.16 -6.60 27.29
N SER A 307 2.68 -5.71 26.42
CA SER A 307 2.87 -4.27 26.61
C SER A 307 1.89 -3.66 27.62
N ARG A 308 0.83 -4.38 28.03
CA ARG A 308 -0.24 -3.90 28.94
C ARG A 308 0.27 -3.59 30.35
#